data_AF-A0A2I1FR49-F1
#
_entry.id   AF-A0A2I1FR49-F1
#
_cell.length_a   1.000
_cell.length_b   1.000
_cell.length_c   1.000
_cell.angle_alpha   90.00
_cell.angle_beta   90.00
_cell.angle_gamma   90.00
#
_symmetry.space_group_name_H-M   'P 1'
#
loop_
_entity.id
_entity.type
_entity.pdbx_description
1 polymer ?
#
loop_
_entity_poly.entity_id
_entity_poly.type
_entity_poly.pdbx_seq_one_letter_code
_entity_poly.pdbx_strand_id
1 'polypeptide(L)'
;MSTTFSIPSNFATCPNCEKTCTSILWCVNCDIAYLVENFKNWSSGDPKLDDFIRHTQKTAKETMDFLEWIDFSQFDLIKYTGKEGSFSTIYTALWMEGPFWNWDEAASIWSRGGPTKVILK
;
A
#
# COMPACT_ATOMS: atom_id res chain seq x y z
N MET A 1 26.83 15.72 21.48
CA MET A 1 26.51 14.30 21.74
C MET A 1 25.62 13.83 20.60
N SER A 2 26.23 13.32 19.54
CA SER A 2 25.51 12.83 18.37
C SER A 2 25.07 11.40 18.67
N THR A 3 23.79 11.19 18.92
CA THR A 3 23.21 9.84 19.00
C THR A 3 23.08 9.30 17.58
N THR A 4 24.06 8.50 17.17
CA THR A 4 23.94 7.65 15.98
C THR A 4 22.85 6.62 16.27
N PHE A 5 21.69 6.78 15.63
CA PHE A 5 20.65 5.74 15.59
C PHE A 5 21.24 4.52 14.88
N SER A 6 21.63 3.53 15.68
CA SER A 6 22.09 2.25 15.19
C SER A 6 20.83 1.43 14.94
N ILE A 7 20.36 1.37 13.68
CA ILE A 7 19.25 0.47 13.32
C ILE A 7 19.79 -0.95 13.50
N PRO A 8 19.27 -1.76 14.45
CA PRO A 8 19.79 -3.10 14.65
C PRO A 8 19.49 -3.92 13.40
N SER A 9 20.52 -4.51 12.81
CA SER A 9 20.44 -5.41 11.65
C SER A 9 19.88 -6.80 12.01
N ASN A 10 18.98 -6.87 13.00
CA ASN A 10 18.31 -8.11 13.36
C ASN A 10 16.95 -8.10 12.68
N PHE A 11 16.89 -8.77 11.53
CA PHE A 11 15.63 -9.13 10.89
C PHE A 11 14.70 -9.75 11.95
N ALA A 12 13.63 -9.05 12.28
CA ALA A 12 12.71 -9.47 13.33
C ALA A 12 12.08 -10.83 12.99
N THR A 13 11.79 -11.65 13.99
CA THR A 13 10.99 -12.86 13.78
C THR A 13 9.52 -12.48 13.66
N CYS A 14 8.83 -13.00 12.65
CA CYS A 14 7.42 -12.77 12.45
C CYS A 14 6.59 -13.42 13.58
N PRO A 15 5.72 -12.68 14.29
CA PRO A 15 4.91 -13.26 15.37
C PRO A 15 3.87 -14.27 14.86
N ASN A 16 3.51 -14.25 13.58
CA ASN A 16 2.48 -15.12 13.01
C ASN A 16 3.02 -16.45 12.46
N CYS A 17 4.26 -16.48 11.94
CA CYS A 17 4.82 -17.69 11.30
C CYS A 17 6.20 -18.10 11.78
N GLU A 18 6.77 -17.40 12.76
CA GLU A 18 8.07 -17.69 13.38
C GLU A 18 9.28 -17.65 12.42
N LYS A 19 9.08 -17.19 11.17
CA LYS A 19 10.15 -16.99 10.18
C LYS A 19 10.73 -15.59 10.31
N THR A 20 11.98 -15.45 9.89
CA THR A 20 12.67 -14.16 9.76
C THR A 20 11.94 -13.25 8.76
N CYS A 21 11.56 -12.05 9.20
CA CYS A 21 11.02 -11.00 8.35
C CYS A 21 12.10 -10.40 7.45
N THR A 22 11.76 -9.93 6.25
CA THR A 22 12.74 -9.25 5.39
C THR A 22 12.93 -7.79 5.77
N SER A 23 11.96 -7.19 6.47
CA SER A 23 12.07 -5.86 7.09
C SER A 23 11.36 -5.85 8.44
N ILE A 24 11.52 -4.76 9.21
CA ILE A 24 10.91 -4.61 10.54
C ILE A 24 9.39 -4.82 10.50
N LEU A 25 8.74 -4.48 9.39
CA LEU A 25 7.28 -4.45 9.27
C LEU A 25 6.74 -5.31 8.12
N TRP A 26 7.57 -6.20 7.55
CA TRP A 26 7.18 -7.06 6.42
C TRP A 26 7.70 -8.49 6.59
N CYS A 27 6.76 -9.43 6.65
CA CYS A 27 6.99 -10.85 6.49
C CYS A 27 6.50 -11.32 5.11
N VAL A 28 7.44 -11.57 4.21
CA VAL A 28 7.19 -12.10 2.85
C VAL A 28 6.21 -13.29 2.84
N ASN A 29 6.21 -14.14 3.87
CA ASN A 29 5.27 -15.28 3.91
C ASN A 29 3.85 -14.85 4.27
N CYS A 30 3.68 -14.09 5.35
CA CYS A 30 2.37 -13.72 5.87
C CYS A 30 1.71 -12.64 5.01
N ASP A 31 2.45 -11.60 4.65
CA ASP A 31 1.89 -10.45 3.95
C ASP A 31 1.55 -10.79 2.49
N ILE A 32 2.39 -11.57 1.81
CA ILE A 32 2.05 -12.07 0.47
C ILE A 32 0.86 -13.03 0.53
N ALA A 33 0.78 -13.91 1.54
CA ALA A 33 -0.37 -14.78 1.69
C ALA A 33 -1.67 -13.98 1.86
N TYR A 34 -1.65 -12.96 2.72
CA TYR A 34 -2.77 -12.03 2.90
C TYR A 34 -3.16 -11.32 1.60
N LEU A 35 -2.18 -10.79 0.85
CA LEU A 35 -2.45 -10.15 -0.44
C LEU A 35 -3.08 -11.12 -1.44
N VAL A 36 -2.54 -12.34 -1.56
CA VAL A 36 -3.06 -13.38 -2.47
C VAL A 36 -4.47 -13.81 -2.10
N GLU A 37 -4.79 -13.95 -0.81
CA GLU A 37 -6.14 -14.25 -0.35
C GLU A 37 -7.15 -13.14 -0.71
N ASN A 38 -6.68 -11.89 -0.79
CA ASN A 38 -7.48 -10.72 -1.14
C ASN A 38 -7.73 -10.57 -2.65
N PHE A 39 -7.09 -11.37 -3.52
CA PHE A 39 -7.26 -11.24 -4.99
C PHE A 39 -8.69 -11.48 -5.49
N LYS A 40 -9.50 -12.20 -4.70
CA LYS A 40 -10.92 -12.45 -4.98
C LYS A 40 -11.82 -11.27 -4.61
N ASN A 41 -11.31 -10.31 -3.83
CA ASN A 41 -12.10 -9.20 -3.28
C ASN A 41 -12.06 -7.95 -4.18
N TRP A 42 -11.24 -7.95 -5.24
CA TRP A 42 -11.16 -6.84 -6.17
C TRP A 42 -10.80 -7.29 -7.59
N SER A 43 -11.22 -6.51 -8.57
CA SER A 43 -10.80 -6.56 -9.96
C SER A 43 -10.98 -5.17 -10.57
N SER A 44 -10.07 -4.78 -11.45
CA SER A 44 -10.21 -3.56 -12.25
C SER A 44 -11.17 -3.72 -13.43
N GLY A 45 -11.57 -4.95 -13.75
CA GLY A 45 -12.26 -5.28 -14.99
C GLY A 45 -11.33 -5.43 -16.20
N ASP A 46 -10.04 -5.08 -16.09
CA ASP A 46 -9.01 -5.36 -17.09
C ASP A 46 -8.10 -6.51 -16.60
N PRO A 47 -8.20 -7.71 -17.22
CA PRO A 47 -7.39 -8.86 -16.80
C PRO A 47 -5.88 -8.62 -16.88
N LYS A 48 -5.40 -7.82 -17.85
CA LYS A 48 -3.95 -7.55 -17.99
C LYS A 48 -3.45 -6.65 -16.86
N LEU A 49 -4.25 -5.64 -16.49
CA LEU A 49 -3.92 -4.77 -15.36
C LEU A 49 -3.99 -5.53 -14.04
N ASP A 50 -5.04 -6.33 -13.85
CA ASP A 50 -5.19 -7.20 -12.67
C ASP A 50 -3.99 -8.13 -12.50
N ASP A 51 -3.58 -8.81 -13.58
CA ASP A 51 -2.43 -9.71 -13.56
C ASP A 51 -1.13 -8.97 -13.24
N PHE A 52 -0.95 -7.76 -13.77
CA PHE A 52 0.21 -6.93 -13.46
C PHE A 52 0.24 -6.53 -11.98
N ILE A 53 -0.86 -6.01 -11.43
CA ILE A 53 -0.95 -5.63 -10.00
C ILE A 53 -0.72 -6.86 -9.11
N ARG A 54 -1.40 -7.98 -9.38
CA ARG A 54 -1.23 -9.24 -8.65
C ARG A 54 0.20 -9.78 -8.72
N HIS A 55 0.89 -9.59 -9.85
CA HIS A 55 2.30 -9.94 -9.99
C HIS A 55 3.15 -9.12 -9.03
N THR A 56 3.00 -7.79 -9.00
CA THR A 56 3.76 -6.94 -8.06
C THR A 56 3.52 -7.34 -6.60
N GLN A 57 2.27 -7.65 -6.22
CA GLN A 57 1.88 -8.10 -4.89
C GLN A 57 2.51 -9.46 -4.51
N LYS A 58 2.62 -10.40 -5.46
CA LYS A 58 3.27 -11.71 -5.26
C LYS A 58 4.78 -11.66 -5.14
N THR A 59 5.41 -10.62 -5.68
CA THR A 59 6.87 -10.50 -5.73
C THR A 59 7.44 -9.45 -4.77
N ALA A 60 6.58 -8.79 -3.99
CA ALA A 60 6.95 -7.74 -3.05
C ALA A 60 7.94 -8.26 -1.99
N LYS A 61 9.00 -7.49 -1.74
CA LYS A 61 9.99 -7.81 -0.70
C LYS A 61 9.82 -6.94 0.54
N GLU A 62 9.15 -5.82 0.39
CA GLU A 62 8.83 -4.84 1.43
C GLU A 62 7.43 -4.24 1.24
N THR A 63 6.96 -3.48 2.25
CA THR A 63 5.61 -2.88 2.30
C THR A 63 5.29 -1.90 1.17
N MET A 64 6.30 -1.38 0.47
CA MET A 64 6.15 -0.37 -0.58
C MET A 64 6.49 -0.89 -1.98
N ASP A 65 6.76 -2.19 -2.14
CA ASP A 65 7.22 -2.80 -3.40
C ASP A 65 6.09 -3.23 -4.35
N PHE A 66 4.83 -3.03 -3.96
CA PHE A 66 3.68 -3.47 -4.76
C PHE A 66 2.67 -2.37 -5.00
N LEU A 67 1.85 -2.58 -6.03
CA LEU A 67 0.73 -1.72 -6.35
C LEU A 67 -0.52 -2.16 -5.59
N GLU A 68 -1.26 -1.18 -5.09
CA GLU A 68 -2.57 -1.39 -4.51
C GLU A 68 -3.64 -1.00 -5.54
N TRP A 69 -4.64 -1.86 -5.73
CA TRP A 69 -5.83 -1.50 -6.50
C TRP A 69 -6.82 -0.76 -5.61
N ILE A 70 -7.20 0.45 -6.03
CA ILE A 70 -8.21 1.28 -5.37
C ILE A 70 -9.39 1.46 -6.31
N ASP A 71 -10.57 1.05 -5.88
CA ASP A 71 -11.79 1.29 -6.64
C ASP A 71 -12.07 2.80 -6.73
N PHE A 72 -12.48 3.26 -7.91
CA PHE A 72 -12.77 4.67 -8.14
C PHE A 72 -13.88 5.20 -7.21
N SER A 73 -14.78 4.33 -6.74
CA SER A 73 -15.85 4.69 -5.81
C SER A 73 -15.35 5.09 -4.41
N GLN A 74 -14.07 4.87 -4.08
CA GLN A 74 -13.49 5.29 -2.80
C GLN A 74 -13.06 6.77 -2.78
N PHE A 75 -13.17 7.47 -3.92
CA PHE A 75 -12.80 8.86 -4.05
C PHE A 75 -14.02 9.78 -4.02
N ASP A 76 -14.00 10.72 -3.07
CA ASP A 76 -15.00 11.76 -2.89
C ASP A 76 -14.49 13.13 -3.35
N LEU A 77 -15.41 14.10 -3.47
CA LEU A 77 -15.08 15.51 -3.74
C LEU A 77 -14.18 15.71 -4.97
N ILE A 78 -14.40 14.91 -6.02
CA ILE A 78 -13.63 14.96 -7.27
C ILE A 78 -13.86 16.32 -7.94
N LYS A 79 -12.76 17.06 -8.18
CA LYS A 79 -12.78 18.41 -8.74
C LYS A 79 -11.75 18.53 -9.85
N TYR A 80 -12.18 19.04 -11.00
CA TYR A 80 -11.25 19.44 -12.06
C TYR A 80 -10.38 20.61 -11.57
N THR A 81 -9.08 20.54 -11.83
CA THR A 81 -8.13 21.56 -11.38
C THR A 81 -7.98 22.74 -12.34
N GLY A 82 -8.58 22.70 -13.52
CA GLY A 82 -8.33 23.68 -14.58
C GLY A 82 -7.00 23.47 -15.31
N LYS A 83 -6.28 22.37 -15.03
CA LYS A 83 -4.96 22.07 -15.58
C LYS A 83 -5.00 20.80 -16.43
N GLU A 84 -4.29 20.87 -17.55
CA GLU A 84 -3.96 19.71 -18.37
C GLU A 84 -2.53 19.26 -18.03
N GLY A 85 -2.36 17.97 -17.82
CA GLY A 85 -1.07 17.30 -17.86
C GLY A 85 -0.70 16.96 -19.30
N SER A 86 0.49 16.42 -19.50
CA SER A 86 1.00 16.10 -20.84
C SER A 86 0.11 15.17 -21.66
N PHE A 87 -0.67 14.31 -21.00
CA PHE A 87 -1.54 13.32 -21.65
C PHE A 87 -2.91 13.15 -20.98
N SER A 88 -3.24 13.97 -19.99
CA SER A 88 -4.51 13.81 -19.28
C SER A 88 -4.96 15.07 -18.55
N THR A 89 -6.25 15.14 -18.27
CA THR A 89 -6.86 16.21 -17.46
C THR A 89 -6.61 15.92 -15.97
N ILE A 90 -6.19 16.94 -15.20
CA ILE A 90 -5.82 16.74 -13.80
C ILE A 90 -7.02 17.04 -12.89
N TYR A 91 -7.35 16.08 -12.03
CA TYR A 91 -8.37 16.22 -10.98
C TYR A 91 -7.73 16.13 -9.60
N THR A 92 -8.38 16.73 -8.60
CA THR A 92 -8.14 16.42 -7.19
C THR A 92 -9.31 15.66 -6.63
N ALA A 93 -9.07 14.74 -5.71
CA ALA A 93 -10.10 14.03 -4.98
C ALA A 93 -9.71 13.85 -3.50
N LEU A 94 -10.66 13.42 -2.69
CA LEU A 94 -10.45 12.98 -1.32
C LEU A 94 -10.58 11.46 -1.28
N TRP A 95 -9.50 10.76 -0.98
CA TRP A 95 -9.54 9.32 -0.74
C TRP A 95 -9.88 9.09 0.74
N MET A 96 -11.09 8.60 1.03
CA MET A 96 -11.60 8.56 2.41
C MET A 96 -10.85 7.60 3.32
N GLU A 97 -10.50 6.42 2.81
CA GLU A 97 -9.69 5.44 3.53
C GLU A 97 -8.21 5.84 3.55
N GLY A 98 -7.73 6.48 2.48
CA GLY A 98 -6.34 6.88 2.37
C GLY A 98 -5.36 5.70 2.28
N PRO A 99 -4.07 6.01 2.20
CA PRO A 99 -3.05 4.99 2.01
C PRO A 99 -2.85 4.12 3.25
N PHE A 100 -2.46 2.87 3.02
CA PHE A 100 -2.16 1.89 4.07
C PHE A 100 -0.71 2.03 4.57
N TRP A 101 -0.35 3.20 5.12
CA TRP A 101 1.04 3.52 5.53
C TRP A 101 1.16 3.98 6.99
N ASN A 102 0.11 3.86 7.80
CA ASN A 102 0.17 4.26 9.21
C ASN A 102 0.44 3.05 10.09
N TRP A 103 1.66 2.94 10.61
CA TRP A 103 1.98 1.98 11.66
C TRP A 103 1.55 2.53 13.02
N ASP A 104 0.61 1.85 13.68
CA ASP A 104 0.28 2.11 15.08
C ASP A 104 1.27 1.33 15.95
N GLU A 105 2.22 2.02 16.57
CA GLU A 105 3.22 1.40 17.45
C GLU A 105 2.57 0.72 18.68
N ALA A 106 1.50 1.29 19.22
CA ALA A 106 0.86 0.80 20.44
C ALA A 106 0.03 -0.47 20.17
N ALA A 107 -0.67 -0.51 19.04
CA ALA A 107 -1.45 -1.67 18.63
C ALA A 107 -0.64 -2.68 17.79
N SER A 108 0.55 -2.30 17.32
CA SER A 108 1.38 -3.09 16.39
C SER A 108 0.59 -3.57 15.16
N ILE A 109 -0.25 -2.67 14.62
CA ILE A 109 -1.05 -2.92 13.42
C ILE A 109 -0.87 -1.79 12.42
N TRP A 110 -0.96 -2.14 11.14
CA TRP A 110 -1.11 -1.17 10.08
C TRP A 110 -2.55 -0.67 10.03
N SER A 111 -2.70 0.63 9.84
CA SER A 111 -3.97 1.31 9.70
C SER A 111 -4.00 2.18 8.45
N ARG A 112 -5.21 2.46 8.02
CA ARG A 112 -5.51 3.39 6.93
C ARG A 112 -5.20 4.82 7.36
N GLY A 113 -4.67 5.60 6.44
CA GLY A 113 -4.32 7.02 6.62
C GLY A 113 -5.51 7.91 6.98
N GLY A 114 -6.71 7.46 6.63
CA GLY A 114 -7.91 8.28 6.66
C GLY A 114 -7.95 9.28 5.49
N PRO A 115 -8.88 10.26 5.54
CA PRO A 115 -9.17 11.12 4.40
C PRO A 115 -7.93 11.87 3.89
N THR A 116 -7.47 11.49 2.71
CA THR A 116 -6.24 11.99 2.09
C THR A 116 -6.54 12.68 0.77
N LYS A 117 -6.10 13.92 0.61
CA LYS A 117 -6.24 14.64 -0.66
C LYS A 117 -5.26 14.08 -1.69
N VAL A 118 -5.78 13.60 -2.82
CA VAL A 118 -5.00 12.97 -3.89
C VAL A 118 -5.17 13.71 -5.21
N ILE A 119 -4.27 13.44 -6.15
CA ILE A 119 -4.36 13.88 -7.54
C ILE A 119 -4.72 12.67 -8.38
N LEU A 120 -5.77 12.80 -9.21
CA LEU A 120 -6.14 11.82 -10.21
C LEU A 120 -5.71 12.33 -11.59
N LYS A 121 -5.18 11.43 -12.41
CA LYS A 121 -4.67 11.70 -13.76
C LYS A 121 -5.20 10.68 -14.73
#